data_AF-A0A523J4M5-F1
#
_entry.id   AF-A0A523J4M5-F1
#
_cell.length_a   1.000
_cell.length_b   1.000
_cell.length_c   1.000
_cell.angle_alpha   90.00
_cell.angle_beta   90.00
_cell.angle_gamma   90.00
#
_symmetry.space_group_name_H-M   'P 1'
#
loop_
_entity.id
_entity.type
_entity.pdbx_description
1 polymer ?
#
loop_
_entity_poly.entity_id
_entity_poly.type
_entity_poly.pdbx_seq_one_letter_code
_entity_poly.pdbx_strand_id
1 'polypeptide(L)'
;MKIILLSLTIVTSLALTSCGKIRGVDGALYVENGKRWSNTKLPLTLRVPKKYYDKYKKEFQDAEADFQTAAGGKDLIDFVTYDGNYELDKFTDSRSHWNSLYSQGLIDHGEYIVYIKDDKEHFTDFKTGIDGSTLGYAWAWGTDIYWGALSLNLYTLKLGARVYDVLLHEVGHFLGFQHITEQISWMNPTHTLWPVGFAGDDEEWVYDKYFQFIRDTYGKDLEKLAAIDERKVIEEKAESIEENFGLSADRSWDVSRAIFHLSKVRNKRSLTEKDYNIFSNKLLGFNYKKGKDALEKHIQGDGAELEELLVQAAEVNGTTPEHMTEIMGELFL
;
A
#
# COMPACT_ATOMS: atom_id res chain seq x y z
N MET A 1 18.67 -20.82 -43.31
CA MET A 1 18.03 -19.52 -43.12
C MET A 1 16.61 -19.78 -42.62
N LYS A 2 16.37 -19.69 -41.30
CA LYS A 2 15.05 -19.91 -40.68
C LYS A 2 14.42 -18.55 -40.43
N ILE A 3 13.28 -18.29 -41.07
CA ILE A 3 12.46 -17.10 -40.85
C ILE A 3 11.67 -17.34 -39.57
N ILE A 4 11.95 -16.57 -38.52
CA ILE A 4 11.15 -16.52 -37.30
C ILE A 4 10.05 -15.49 -37.55
N LEU A 5 8.80 -15.96 -37.70
CA LEU A 5 7.62 -15.10 -37.64
C LEU A 5 7.39 -14.72 -36.16
N LEU A 6 7.69 -13.46 -35.82
CA LEU A 6 7.19 -12.84 -34.59
C LEU A 6 5.75 -12.40 -34.85
N SER A 7 4.80 -13.11 -34.24
CA SER A 7 3.40 -12.69 -34.18
C SER A 7 3.29 -11.44 -33.31
N LEU A 8 2.98 -10.30 -33.94
CA LEU A 8 2.69 -9.04 -33.28
C LEU A 8 1.29 -9.14 -32.66
N THR A 9 1.21 -9.49 -31.37
CA THR A 9 -0.03 -9.38 -30.61
C THR A 9 -0.31 -7.91 -30.36
N ILE A 10 -1.36 -7.37 -31.00
CA ILE A 10 -1.84 -6.01 -30.75
C ILE A 10 -2.44 -6.01 -29.33
N VAL A 11 -1.67 -5.54 -28.35
CA VAL A 11 -2.19 -5.24 -27.01
C VAL A 11 -3.03 -3.98 -27.13
N THR A 12 -4.35 -4.14 -27.22
CA THR A 12 -5.27 -3.03 -27.12
C THR A 12 -5.31 -2.60 -25.65
N SER A 13 -4.70 -1.45 -25.34
CA SER A 13 -4.77 -0.87 -23.99
C SER A 13 -6.22 -0.49 -23.70
N LEU A 14 -6.90 -1.29 -22.86
CA LEU A 14 -8.17 -0.90 -22.25
C LEU A 14 -7.86 0.20 -21.23
N ALA A 15 -7.94 1.45 -21.66
CA ALA A 15 -7.94 2.59 -20.75
C ALA A 15 -9.34 2.70 -20.13
N LEU A 16 -9.44 2.43 -18.83
CA LEU A 16 -10.59 2.79 -17.99
C LEU A 16 -10.74 4.31 -18.04
N THR A 17 -11.55 4.81 -18.97
CA THR A 17 -11.69 6.26 -19.20
C THR A 17 -12.68 6.93 -18.24
N SER A 18 -13.12 6.26 -17.17
CA SER A 18 -14.22 6.81 -16.36
C SER A 18 -14.50 6.12 -15.03
N CYS A 19 -13.55 6.16 -14.12
CA CYS A 19 -13.98 6.65 -12.81
C CYS A 19 -14.01 8.18 -12.97
N GLY A 20 -15.23 8.75 -12.98
CA GLY A 20 -15.44 10.15 -13.38
C GLY A 20 -14.43 11.07 -12.70
N LYS A 21 -13.77 11.94 -13.48
CA LYS A 21 -12.92 13.00 -12.92
C LYS A 21 -13.66 13.64 -11.76
N ILE A 22 -13.14 13.47 -10.55
CA ILE A 22 -13.49 14.30 -9.41
C ILE A 22 -13.19 15.72 -9.90
N ARG A 23 -14.23 16.49 -10.25
CA ARG A 23 -14.05 17.90 -10.58
C ARG A 23 -13.52 18.55 -9.31
N GLY A 24 -12.23 18.86 -9.32
CA GLY A 24 -11.55 19.55 -8.25
C GLY A 24 -12.33 20.79 -7.87
N VAL A 25 -12.79 20.81 -6.63
CA VAL A 25 -12.80 22.05 -5.88
C VAL A 25 -11.39 22.13 -5.31
N ASP A 26 -10.60 23.05 -5.85
CA ASP A 26 -9.22 23.30 -5.45
C ASP A 26 -9.10 23.39 -3.92
N GLY A 27 -8.15 22.66 -3.34
CA GLY A 27 -7.69 22.91 -1.97
C GLY A 27 -8.54 22.32 -0.84
N ALA A 28 -9.25 21.21 -1.04
CA ALA A 28 -9.86 20.49 0.07
C ALA A 28 -9.44 19.01 0.05
N LEU A 29 -8.57 18.65 1.00
CA LEU A 29 -8.78 17.43 1.79
C LEU A 29 -10.27 17.46 2.17
N TYR A 30 -11.11 16.70 1.47
CA TYR A 30 -12.48 16.50 1.91
C TYR A 30 -12.48 15.27 2.84
N VAL A 31 -12.57 15.40 4.17
CA VAL A 31 -12.43 16.59 5.05
C VAL A 31 -12.25 16.14 6.50
N GLU A 32 -11.51 16.92 7.29
CA GLU A 32 -11.94 17.28 8.64
C GLU A 32 -13.44 17.64 8.60
N ASN A 33 -14.30 16.75 9.08
CA ASN A 33 -15.75 16.94 9.31
C ASN A 33 -16.76 16.68 8.18
N GLY A 34 -16.50 15.71 7.30
CA GLY A 34 -17.52 15.15 6.40
C GLY A 34 -18.23 13.90 6.93
N LYS A 35 -18.75 13.91 8.17
CA LYS A 35 -19.36 12.77 8.91
C LYS A 35 -18.50 11.49 8.92
N ARG A 36 -17.74 11.33 10.01
CA ARG A 36 -17.15 10.08 10.50
C ARG A 36 -17.76 8.83 9.84
N TRP A 37 -16.93 8.11 9.09
CA TRP A 37 -16.88 6.69 9.36
C TRP A 37 -16.51 6.57 10.84
N SER A 38 -17.49 6.32 11.71
CA SER A 38 -17.15 6.02 13.09
C SER A 38 -16.47 4.67 13.01
N ASN A 39 -15.23 4.56 13.49
CA ASN A 39 -14.39 3.36 13.57
C ASN A 39 -15.06 2.14 14.28
N THR A 40 -16.38 2.10 14.42
CA THR A 40 -17.11 1.22 15.32
C THR A 40 -17.65 -0.04 14.67
N LYS A 41 -17.53 -0.25 13.36
CA LYS A 41 -18.08 -1.46 12.73
C LYS A 41 -17.23 -1.98 11.55
N LEU A 42 -15.93 -2.17 11.81
CA LEU A 42 -15.15 -3.14 11.03
C LEU A 42 -15.39 -4.56 11.56
N PRO A 43 -15.37 -5.59 10.69
CA PRO A 43 -15.22 -5.51 9.23
C PRO A 43 -16.40 -4.85 8.50
N LEU A 44 -16.15 -4.26 7.33
CA LEU A 44 -17.21 -3.83 6.42
C LEU A 44 -17.92 -5.04 5.83
N THR A 45 -19.19 -5.22 6.18
CA THR A 45 -19.99 -6.30 5.60
C THR A 45 -20.49 -5.92 4.21
N LEU A 46 -20.03 -6.66 3.20
CA LEU A 46 -20.40 -6.54 1.79
C LEU A 46 -21.26 -7.73 1.41
N ARG A 47 -22.56 -7.50 1.21
CA ARG A 47 -23.52 -8.55 0.87
C ARG A 47 -23.46 -8.88 -0.61
N VAL A 48 -23.11 -10.13 -0.92
CA VAL A 48 -22.94 -10.62 -2.29
C VAL A 48 -24.07 -11.59 -2.65
N PRO A 49 -24.70 -11.45 -3.84
CA PRO A 49 -25.71 -12.42 -4.27
C PRO A 49 -25.06 -13.81 -4.36
N LYS A 50 -25.67 -14.81 -3.69
CA LYS A 50 -25.07 -16.15 -3.49
C LYS A 50 -24.58 -16.80 -4.79
N LYS A 51 -25.35 -16.67 -5.88
CA LYS A 51 -24.99 -17.15 -7.24
C LYS A 51 -23.60 -16.68 -7.66
N TYR A 52 -23.25 -15.42 -7.42
CA TYR A 52 -21.97 -14.85 -7.85
C TYR A 52 -20.86 -15.12 -6.84
N TYR A 53 -21.16 -15.10 -5.54
CA TYR A 53 -20.19 -15.50 -4.53
C TYR A 53 -19.73 -16.94 -4.76
N ASP A 54 -20.65 -17.88 -4.94
CA ASP A 54 -20.29 -19.29 -5.17
C ASP A 54 -19.49 -19.47 -6.47
N LYS A 55 -19.80 -18.67 -7.51
CA LYS A 55 -19.09 -18.71 -8.80
C LYS A 55 -17.66 -18.15 -8.71
N TYR A 56 -17.44 -17.10 -7.93
CA TYR A 56 -16.16 -16.38 -7.78
C TYR A 56 -15.62 -16.48 -6.35
N LYS A 57 -15.88 -17.60 -5.68
CA LYS A 57 -15.64 -17.76 -4.25
C LYS A 57 -14.18 -17.52 -3.90
N LYS A 58 -13.27 -18.02 -4.73
CA LYS A 58 -11.84 -17.87 -4.50
C LYS A 58 -11.44 -16.39 -4.56
N GLU A 59 -11.95 -15.64 -5.53
CA GLU A 59 -11.63 -14.22 -5.70
C GLU A 59 -12.12 -13.36 -4.52
N PHE A 60 -13.32 -13.64 -3.98
CA PHE A 60 -13.80 -12.97 -2.77
C PHE A 60 -12.95 -13.32 -1.55
N GLN A 61 -12.59 -14.59 -1.37
CA GLN A 61 -11.76 -15.05 -0.25
C GLN A 61 -10.32 -14.54 -0.33
N ASP A 62 -9.74 -14.47 -1.53
CA ASP A 62 -8.40 -13.90 -1.73
C ASP A 62 -8.42 -12.40 -1.41
N ALA A 63 -9.46 -11.66 -1.84
CA ALA A 63 -9.60 -10.25 -1.52
C ALA A 63 -9.72 -9.99 -0.01
N GLU A 64 -10.52 -10.79 0.71
CA GLU A 64 -10.57 -10.75 2.18
C GLU A 64 -9.19 -10.99 2.78
N ALA A 65 -8.49 -12.04 2.33
CA ALA A 65 -7.20 -12.42 2.86
C ALA A 65 -6.12 -11.35 2.65
N ASP A 66 -6.12 -10.64 1.52
CA ASP A 66 -5.15 -9.57 1.26
C ASP A 66 -5.38 -8.36 2.13
N PHE A 67 -6.62 -7.85 2.18
CA PHE A 67 -6.97 -6.76 3.10
C PHE A 67 -6.72 -7.16 4.55
N GLN A 68 -7.01 -8.43 4.90
CA GLN A 68 -6.71 -8.96 6.22
C GLN A 68 -5.21 -8.94 6.51
N THR A 69 -4.39 -9.45 5.59
CA THR A 69 -2.93 -9.52 5.71
C THR A 69 -2.33 -8.12 5.86
N ALA A 70 -2.69 -7.22 4.96
CA ALA A 70 -2.23 -5.84 4.93
C ALA A 70 -2.66 -5.06 6.19
N ALA A 71 -3.84 -5.33 6.73
CA ALA A 71 -4.31 -4.77 7.99
C ALA A 71 -3.71 -5.47 9.23
N GLY A 72 -2.63 -6.23 9.07
CA GLY A 72 -1.96 -6.88 10.18
C GLY A 72 -2.64 -8.15 10.69
N GLY A 73 -3.51 -8.77 9.90
CA GLY A 73 -4.33 -9.93 10.26
C GLY A 73 -5.74 -9.54 10.72
N LYS A 74 -6.33 -8.47 10.17
CA LYS A 74 -7.62 -7.91 10.59
C LYS A 74 -8.61 -7.79 9.47
N ASP A 75 -9.80 -8.31 9.72
CA ASP A 75 -10.89 -8.23 8.76
C ASP A 75 -11.28 -6.75 8.61
N LEU A 76 -10.87 -6.14 7.50
CA LEU A 76 -11.36 -4.85 7.06
C LEU A 76 -12.68 -4.99 6.31
N ILE A 77 -12.93 -6.17 5.75
CA ILE A 77 -14.10 -6.50 4.96
C ILE A 77 -14.57 -7.91 5.30
N ASP A 78 -15.85 -8.17 5.06
CA ASP A 78 -16.50 -9.47 5.23
C ASP A 78 -17.56 -9.63 4.13
N PHE A 79 -17.37 -10.60 3.24
CA PHE A 79 -18.32 -10.91 2.18
C PHE A 79 -19.35 -11.93 2.67
N VAL A 80 -20.57 -11.45 2.88
CA VAL A 80 -21.69 -12.29 3.34
C VAL A 80 -22.63 -12.57 2.18
N THR A 81 -22.98 -13.85 1.97
CA THR A 81 -23.91 -14.21 0.91
C THR A 81 -25.36 -13.90 1.30
N TYR A 82 -26.20 -13.58 0.32
CA TYR A 82 -27.65 -13.59 0.50
C TYR A 82 -28.36 -14.32 -0.65
N ASP A 83 -29.52 -14.90 -0.32
CA ASP A 83 -30.39 -15.60 -1.26
C ASP A 83 -31.28 -14.59 -1.99
N GLY A 84 -30.72 -13.94 -2.99
CA GLY A 84 -31.41 -12.99 -3.85
C GLY A 84 -30.55 -12.64 -5.07
N ASN A 85 -31.16 -11.99 -6.05
CA ASN A 85 -30.46 -11.39 -7.18
C ASN A 85 -31.08 -10.02 -7.40
N TYR A 86 -30.42 -8.98 -6.91
CA TYR A 86 -30.90 -7.62 -7.06
C TYR A 86 -30.47 -7.07 -8.43
N GLU A 87 -31.12 -7.61 -9.46
CA GLU A 87 -31.04 -7.08 -10.82
C GLU A 87 -31.81 -5.76 -10.84
N LEU A 88 -31.08 -4.66 -10.98
CA LEU A 88 -31.68 -3.33 -11.12
C LEU A 88 -31.68 -2.96 -12.61
N ASP A 89 -32.76 -2.35 -13.09
CA ASP A 89 -32.80 -1.78 -14.44
C ASP A 89 -31.76 -0.67 -14.61
N LYS A 90 -31.56 0.11 -13.54
CA LYS A 90 -30.61 1.22 -13.47
C LYS A 90 -29.80 1.14 -12.18
N PHE A 91 -28.49 1.37 -12.27
CA PHE A 91 -27.60 1.54 -11.14
C PHE A 91 -27.99 2.72 -10.25
N THR A 92 -28.56 3.79 -10.81
CA THR A 92 -29.14 4.90 -10.03
C THR A 92 -30.28 4.48 -9.08
N ASP A 93 -30.88 3.31 -9.27
CA ASP A 93 -31.91 2.78 -8.36
C ASP A 93 -31.30 2.11 -7.11
N SER A 94 -29.97 1.93 -7.05
CA SER A 94 -29.26 1.25 -5.97
C SER A 94 -29.53 1.83 -4.59
N ARG A 95 -29.67 3.16 -4.47
CA ARG A 95 -30.01 3.83 -3.19
C ARG A 95 -31.42 3.49 -2.73
N SER A 96 -32.41 3.62 -3.62
CA SER A 96 -33.81 3.31 -3.31
C SER A 96 -33.95 1.85 -2.91
N HIS A 97 -33.24 0.97 -3.60
CA HIS A 97 -33.20 -0.45 -3.30
C HIS A 97 -32.53 -0.73 -1.94
N TRP A 98 -31.36 -0.15 -1.65
CA TRP A 98 -30.70 -0.26 -0.36
C TRP A 98 -31.61 0.20 0.79
N ASN A 99 -32.25 1.37 0.65
CA ASN A 99 -33.19 1.89 1.65
C ASN A 99 -34.37 0.95 1.89
N SER A 100 -34.87 0.30 0.81
CA SER A 100 -35.93 -0.69 0.90
C SER A 100 -35.49 -1.90 1.73
N LEU A 101 -34.32 -2.48 1.44
CA LEU A 101 -33.77 -3.59 2.23
C LEU A 101 -33.58 -3.23 3.69
N TYR A 102 -33.04 -2.04 3.96
CA TYR A 102 -32.84 -1.54 5.32
C TYR A 102 -34.19 -1.38 6.06
N SER A 103 -35.21 -0.81 5.40
CA SER A 103 -36.54 -0.65 5.99
C SER A 103 -37.25 -1.98 6.28
N GLN A 104 -36.90 -3.03 5.56
CA GLN A 104 -37.39 -4.39 5.75
C GLN A 104 -36.60 -5.17 6.82
N GLY A 105 -35.53 -4.59 7.38
CA GLY A 105 -34.63 -5.27 8.31
C GLY A 105 -33.81 -6.39 7.68
N LEU A 106 -33.63 -6.36 6.36
CA LEU A 106 -32.83 -7.36 5.62
C LEU A 106 -31.33 -7.02 5.64
N ILE A 107 -31.01 -5.75 5.88
CA ILE A 107 -29.65 -5.26 6.07
C ILE A 107 -29.59 -4.28 7.24
N ASP A 108 -28.43 -4.22 7.87
CA ASP A 108 -28.13 -3.28 8.96
C ASP A 108 -27.56 -1.96 8.44
N HIS A 109 -27.62 -0.94 9.30
CA HIS A 109 -26.89 0.31 9.05
C HIS A 109 -25.38 0.02 9.01
N GLY A 110 -24.74 0.38 7.89
CA GLY A 110 -23.32 0.11 7.65
C GLY A 110 -23.02 -1.19 6.90
N GLU A 111 -24.05 -1.92 6.47
CA GLU A 111 -23.87 -3.00 5.49
C GLU A 111 -24.03 -2.47 4.06
N TYR A 112 -23.28 -3.07 3.14
CA TYR A 112 -23.18 -2.66 1.75
C TYR A 112 -23.69 -3.78 0.85
N ILE A 113 -24.22 -3.44 -0.32
CA ILE A 113 -24.67 -4.42 -1.32
C ILE A 113 -23.70 -4.42 -2.49
N VAL A 114 -23.27 -5.62 -2.89
CA VAL A 114 -22.54 -5.86 -4.13
C VAL A 114 -23.55 -6.15 -5.24
N TYR A 115 -23.71 -5.19 -6.16
CA TYR A 115 -24.50 -5.28 -7.37
C TYR A 115 -23.65 -5.86 -8.51
N ILE A 116 -24.19 -6.83 -9.23
CA ILE A 116 -23.45 -7.51 -10.30
C ILE A 116 -24.18 -7.31 -11.63
N LYS A 117 -23.49 -6.71 -12.59
CA LYS A 117 -23.94 -6.60 -13.98
C LYS A 117 -23.28 -7.71 -14.80
N ASP A 118 -24.00 -8.79 -15.10
CA ASP A 118 -23.53 -9.90 -15.94
C ASP A 118 -24.15 -9.94 -17.35
N ASP A 119 -25.13 -9.09 -17.61
CA ASP A 119 -25.77 -8.88 -18.92
C ASP A 119 -25.87 -7.39 -19.31
N LYS A 120 -26.44 -7.12 -20.49
CA LYS A 120 -26.62 -5.77 -21.05
C LYS A 120 -27.95 -5.10 -20.68
N GLU A 121 -28.92 -5.86 -20.19
CA GLU A 121 -30.31 -5.47 -19.96
C GLU A 121 -30.49 -4.80 -18.59
N HIS A 122 -29.69 -5.22 -17.60
CA HIS A 122 -29.66 -4.61 -16.27
C HIS A 122 -28.59 -3.52 -16.15
N PHE A 123 -28.74 -2.60 -15.19
CA PHE A 123 -27.81 -1.50 -14.93
C PHE A 123 -27.51 -0.67 -16.20
N THR A 124 -28.55 -0.27 -16.91
CA THR A 124 -28.46 0.33 -18.26
C THR A 124 -27.79 1.71 -18.31
N ASP A 125 -27.79 2.41 -17.19
CA ASP A 125 -27.13 3.70 -16.93
C ASP A 125 -25.73 3.54 -16.34
N PHE A 126 -25.22 2.30 -16.21
CA PHE A 126 -23.81 1.99 -15.94
C PHE A 126 -22.96 2.27 -17.19
N LYS A 127 -23.03 3.51 -17.68
CA LYS A 127 -22.33 4.02 -18.87
C LYS A 127 -21.48 5.21 -18.47
N THR A 128 -20.56 4.98 -17.55
CA THR A 128 -19.41 5.88 -17.42
C THR A 128 -18.35 5.31 -18.37
N GLY A 129 -17.85 6.13 -19.29
CA GLY A 129 -16.79 5.77 -20.24
C GLY A 129 -17.20 6.00 -21.69
N ILE A 130 -16.25 6.40 -22.53
CA ILE A 130 -16.51 6.72 -23.96
C ILE A 130 -16.99 5.48 -24.74
N ASP A 131 -16.79 4.29 -24.19
CA ASP A 131 -17.03 2.98 -24.80
C ASP A 131 -17.81 1.99 -23.91
N GLY A 132 -18.20 2.38 -22.69
CA GLY A 132 -18.81 1.47 -21.72
C GLY A 132 -17.83 0.50 -21.04
N SER A 133 -16.52 0.82 -21.00
CA SER A 133 -15.45 -0.01 -20.42
C SER A 133 -15.36 -0.05 -18.88
N THR A 134 -16.21 0.67 -18.15
CA THR A 134 -16.16 0.65 -16.68
C THR A 134 -16.35 -0.78 -16.14
N LEU A 135 -15.36 -1.26 -15.40
CA LEU A 135 -15.30 -2.62 -14.85
C LEU A 135 -15.97 -2.72 -13.47
N GLY A 136 -15.99 -1.63 -12.71
CA GLY A 136 -16.62 -1.56 -11.41
C GLY A 136 -16.91 -0.11 -11.01
N TYR A 137 -17.71 0.04 -9.96
CA TYR A 137 -17.94 1.33 -9.34
C TYR A 137 -18.23 1.13 -7.84
N ALA A 138 -17.46 1.82 -7.03
CA ALA A 138 -17.65 1.91 -5.60
C ALA A 138 -17.79 3.38 -5.20
N TRP A 139 -18.91 3.70 -4.55
CA TRP A 139 -19.16 5.05 -4.07
C TRP A 139 -19.47 5.03 -2.59
N ALA A 140 -18.55 5.58 -1.81
CA ALA A 140 -18.72 5.69 -0.38
C ALA A 140 -19.20 7.10 0.06
N TRP A 141 -19.08 8.14 -0.78
CA TRP A 141 -19.30 9.54 -0.36
C TRP A 141 -19.77 10.49 -1.48
N GLY A 142 -20.91 11.18 -1.27
CA GLY A 142 -21.41 12.24 -2.17
C GLY A 142 -22.94 12.38 -2.18
N THR A 143 -23.44 13.49 -2.74
CA THR A 143 -24.86 13.86 -2.74
C THR A 143 -25.72 12.78 -3.40
N ASP A 144 -26.63 12.21 -2.61
CA ASP A 144 -27.89 11.57 -2.96
C ASP A 144 -27.99 10.33 -3.86
N ILE A 145 -26.96 9.85 -4.57
CA ILE A 145 -27.26 8.92 -5.68
C ILE A 145 -26.80 7.46 -5.45
N TYR A 146 -25.75 7.16 -4.66
CA TYR A 146 -25.17 5.79 -4.66
C TYR A 146 -24.67 5.25 -3.31
N TRP A 147 -25.28 5.67 -2.19
CA TRP A 147 -24.87 5.17 -0.87
C TRP A 147 -25.01 3.65 -0.77
N GLY A 148 -23.96 2.98 -0.30
CA GLY A 148 -24.05 1.57 0.09
C GLY A 148 -23.82 0.55 -1.03
N ALA A 149 -23.39 0.98 -2.23
CA ALA A 149 -23.37 0.14 -3.43
C ALA A 149 -21.97 -0.08 -4.01
N LEU A 150 -21.47 -1.32 -3.96
CA LEU A 150 -20.35 -1.79 -4.77
C LEU A 150 -20.93 -2.40 -6.03
N SER A 151 -20.40 -2.10 -7.20
CA SER A 151 -20.86 -2.71 -8.44
C SER A 151 -19.73 -3.27 -9.26
N LEU A 152 -19.97 -4.46 -9.83
CA LEU A 152 -19.03 -5.15 -10.71
C LEU A 152 -19.69 -5.40 -12.06
N ASN A 153 -19.03 -4.96 -13.13
CA ASN A 153 -19.45 -5.17 -14.51
C ASN A 153 -18.78 -6.41 -15.09
N LEU A 154 -19.32 -7.57 -14.73
CA LEU A 154 -18.84 -8.87 -15.23
C LEU A 154 -19.08 -9.05 -16.73
N TYR A 155 -20.02 -8.30 -17.31
CA TYR A 155 -20.28 -8.32 -18.75
C TYR A 155 -19.07 -7.81 -19.56
N THR A 156 -18.41 -6.73 -19.12
CA THR A 156 -17.23 -6.14 -19.78
C THR A 156 -15.92 -6.80 -19.38
N LEU A 157 -15.86 -7.41 -18.20
CA LEU A 157 -14.70 -8.19 -17.71
C LEU A 157 -14.26 -9.34 -18.63
N LYS A 158 -15.13 -9.79 -19.56
CA LYS A 158 -14.78 -10.75 -20.63
C LYS A 158 -13.62 -10.30 -21.52
N LEU A 159 -13.17 -9.05 -21.40
CA LEU A 159 -12.06 -8.46 -22.15
C LEU A 159 -10.68 -8.66 -21.48
N GLY A 160 -10.57 -9.49 -20.44
CA GLY A 160 -9.28 -9.98 -19.92
C GLY A 160 -8.90 -9.52 -18.51
N ALA A 161 -9.73 -8.72 -17.86
CA ALA A 161 -9.58 -8.33 -16.46
C ALA A 161 -10.09 -9.44 -15.53
N ARG A 162 -9.50 -9.58 -14.33
CA ARG A 162 -9.91 -10.59 -13.35
C ARG A 162 -10.89 -9.99 -12.34
N VAL A 163 -11.90 -10.77 -11.95
CA VAL A 163 -12.88 -10.36 -10.93
C VAL A 163 -12.19 -9.92 -9.65
N TYR A 164 -11.17 -10.68 -9.23
CA TYR A 164 -10.37 -10.39 -8.06
C TYR A 164 -9.73 -8.99 -8.10
N ASP A 165 -9.10 -8.58 -9.21
CA ASP A 165 -8.42 -7.28 -9.26
C ASP A 165 -9.42 -6.12 -9.21
N VAL A 166 -10.54 -6.25 -9.92
CA VAL A 166 -11.63 -5.26 -9.86
C VAL A 166 -12.21 -5.21 -8.46
N LEU A 167 -12.41 -6.37 -7.84
CA LEU A 167 -12.92 -6.45 -6.48
C LEU A 167 -12.00 -5.73 -5.50
N LEU A 168 -10.69 -5.95 -5.57
CA LEU A 168 -9.72 -5.21 -4.76
C LEU A 168 -9.92 -3.70 -4.95
N HIS A 169 -9.83 -3.21 -6.19
CA HIS A 169 -10.00 -1.80 -6.55
C HIS A 169 -11.25 -1.17 -5.95
N GLU A 170 -12.41 -1.77 -6.19
CA GLU A 170 -13.68 -1.22 -5.73
C GLU A 170 -13.82 -1.28 -4.21
N VAL A 171 -13.34 -2.35 -3.56
CA VAL A 171 -13.30 -2.43 -2.11
C VAL A 171 -12.43 -1.32 -1.51
N GLY A 172 -11.35 -0.94 -2.17
CA GLY A 172 -10.53 0.18 -1.71
C GLY A 172 -11.24 1.48 -1.64
N HIS A 173 -12.03 1.80 -2.65
CA HIS A 173 -12.87 2.98 -2.60
C HIS A 173 -13.85 2.93 -1.42
N PHE A 174 -14.37 1.75 -1.04
CA PHE A 174 -15.16 1.59 0.19
C PHE A 174 -14.35 1.83 1.47
N LEU A 175 -13.12 1.35 1.48
CA LEU A 175 -12.13 1.64 2.51
C LEU A 175 -11.55 3.08 2.36
N GLY A 176 -12.12 3.90 1.48
CA GLY A 176 -11.85 5.32 1.29
C GLY A 176 -10.57 5.64 0.52
N PHE A 177 -9.92 4.68 -0.13
CA PHE A 177 -8.70 4.92 -0.91
C PHE A 177 -9.05 5.69 -2.18
N GLN A 178 -8.17 6.61 -2.55
CA GLN A 178 -8.23 7.35 -3.81
C GLN A 178 -7.35 6.68 -4.85
N HIS A 179 -7.57 7.01 -6.12
CA HIS A 179 -6.73 6.51 -7.20
C HIS A 179 -5.28 6.94 -7.08
N ILE A 180 -4.39 6.08 -7.58
CA ILE A 180 -2.95 6.32 -7.63
C ILE A 180 -2.47 6.14 -9.07
N THR A 181 -2.18 7.24 -9.76
CA THR A 181 -2.00 7.23 -11.22
C THR A 181 -0.60 6.89 -11.71
N GLU A 182 0.40 6.96 -10.84
CA GLU A 182 1.82 6.95 -11.24
C GLU A 182 2.56 5.65 -10.87
N GLN A 183 1.88 4.71 -10.23
CA GLN A 183 2.52 3.52 -9.64
C GLN A 183 1.75 2.23 -9.97
N ILE A 184 2.45 1.09 -9.88
CA ILE A 184 1.84 -0.23 -9.94
C ILE A 184 1.09 -0.44 -8.64
N SER A 185 -0.24 -0.38 -8.70
CA SER A 185 -1.10 -0.46 -7.52
C SER A 185 -2.47 -0.98 -7.95
N TRP A 186 -3.13 -1.72 -7.05
CA TRP A 186 -4.53 -2.09 -7.24
C TRP A 186 -5.46 -0.86 -7.23
N MET A 187 -5.02 0.30 -6.71
CA MET A 187 -5.73 1.59 -6.80
C MET A 187 -5.40 2.39 -8.07
N ASN A 188 -4.58 1.87 -8.99
CA ASN A 188 -4.36 2.54 -10.26
C ASN A 188 -5.66 2.53 -11.09
N PRO A 189 -6.10 3.63 -11.69
CA PRO A 189 -7.31 3.60 -12.52
C PRO A 189 -7.09 2.84 -13.83
N THR A 190 -5.84 2.56 -14.23
CA THR A 190 -5.50 1.89 -15.49
C THR A 190 -5.10 0.43 -15.22
N HIS A 191 -5.92 -0.51 -15.71
CA HIS A 191 -5.74 -1.96 -15.46
C HIS A 191 -4.40 -2.52 -15.96
N THR A 192 -3.73 -1.86 -16.92
CA THR A 192 -2.40 -2.29 -17.39
C THR A 192 -1.32 -2.19 -16.33
N LEU A 193 -1.56 -1.43 -15.25
CA LEU A 193 -0.65 -1.24 -14.13
C LEU A 193 -1.15 -1.95 -12.87
N TRP A 194 -2.11 -2.87 -13.00
CA TRP A 194 -2.58 -3.65 -11.86
C TRP A 194 -1.62 -4.79 -11.54
N PRO A 195 -1.10 -4.84 -10.30
CA PRO A 195 -0.41 -6.03 -9.82
C PRO A 195 -1.38 -7.21 -9.71
N VAL A 196 -0.82 -8.41 -9.58
CA VAL A 196 -1.60 -9.56 -9.14
C VAL A 196 -1.72 -9.49 -7.62
N GLY A 197 -2.85 -9.00 -7.13
CA GLY A 197 -3.06 -8.76 -5.70
C GLY A 197 -2.49 -7.43 -5.25
N PHE A 198 -1.96 -7.36 -4.03
CA PHE A 198 -1.31 -6.15 -3.53
C PHE A 198 0.15 -6.07 -4.03
N ALA A 199 0.59 -4.89 -4.46
CA ALA A 199 2.00 -4.56 -4.51
C ALA A 199 2.55 -4.31 -3.10
N GLY A 200 3.88 -4.23 -2.95
CA GLY A 200 4.51 -3.97 -1.64
C GLY A 200 3.97 -2.69 -0.97
N ASP A 201 3.85 -1.61 -1.75
CA ASP A 201 3.39 -0.31 -1.27
C ASP A 201 1.89 -0.31 -0.91
N ASP A 202 1.11 -1.17 -1.56
CA ASP A 202 -0.33 -1.30 -1.31
C ASP A 202 -0.62 -1.83 0.10
N GLU A 203 0.18 -2.81 0.58
CA GLU A 203 0.07 -3.32 1.95
C GLU A 203 0.37 -2.23 2.97
N GLU A 204 1.41 -1.43 2.71
CA GLU A 204 1.81 -0.33 3.58
C GLU A 204 0.74 0.76 3.65
N TRP A 205 0.14 1.14 2.52
CA TRP A 205 -0.93 2.14 2.53
C TRP A 205 -2.17 1.70 3.29
N VAL A 206 -2.53 0.41 3.18
CA VAL A 206 -3.62 -0.15 3.97
C VAL A 206 -3.29 -0.10 5.45
N TYR A 207 -2.08 -0.51 5.82
CA TYR A 207 -1.61 -0.44 7.20
C TYR A 207 -1.62 0.99 7.74
N ASP A 208 -0.99 1.94 7.05
CA ASP A 208 -0.86 3.34 7.48
C ASP A 208 -2.23 3.99 7.69
N LYS A 209 -3.16 3.77 6.76
CA LYS A 209 -4.50 4.33 6.86
C LYS A 209 -5.29 3.78 8.05
N TYR A 210 -5.20 2.48 8.28
CA TYR A 210 -5.95 1.81 9.34
C TYR A 210 -5.13 1.62 10.62
N PHE A 211 -3.92 2.18 10.70
CA PHE A 211 -3.00 1.99 11.82
C PHE A 211 -3.65 2.29 13.16
N GLN A 212 -4.38 3.40 13.27
CA GLN A 212 -5.06 3.79 14.50
C GLN A 212 -6.14 2.77 14.89
N PHE A 213 -6.91 2.27 13.93
CA PHE A 213 -7.91 1.22 14.16
C PHE A 213 -7.25 -0.10 14.60
N ILE A 214 -6.17 -0.49 13.92
CA ILE A 214 -5.39 -1.69 14.26
C ILE A 214 -4.85 -1.55 15.69
N ARG A 215 -4.23 -0.41 16.03
CA ARG A 215 -3.69 -0.11 17.36
C ARG A 215 -4.75 -0.14 18.45
N ASP A 216 -5.86 0.57 18.25
CA ASP A 216 -6.90 0.72 19.28
C ASP A 216 -7.66 -0.58 19.52
N THR A 217 -7.81 -1.41 18.48
CA THR A 217 -8.45 -2.72 18.58
C THR A 217 -7.48 -3.78 19.13
N TYR A 218 -6.16 -3.62 18.93
CA TYR A 218 -5.12 -4.61 19.29
C TYR A 218 -4.04 -4.06 20.19
N GLY A 219 -4.40 -3.66 21.41
CA GLY A 219 -3.43 -3.63 22.51
C GLY A 219 -2.69 -4.97 22.78
N LYS A 220 -2.95 -6.04 21.99
CA LYS A 220 -2.40 -7.39 22.13
C LYS A 220 -1.30 -7.80 21.14
N ASP A 221 -1.16 -7.15 19.98
CA ASP A 221 -0.08 -7.48 19.01
C ASP A 221 0.91 -6.33 18.86
N LEU A 222 1.41 -5.88 20.00
CA LEU A 222 2.37 -4.78 20.09
C LEU A 222 3.72 -5.14 19.44
N GLU A 223 4.04 -6.43 19.31
CA GLU A 223 5.27 -6.89 18.67
C GLU A 223 5.25 -6.68 17.16
N LYS A 224 4.15 -7.03 16.48
CA LYS A 224 4.01 -6.77 15.05
C LYS A 224 3.96 -5.27 14.76
N LEU A 225 3.23 -4.49 15.58
CA LEU A 225 3.19 -3.04 15.46
C LEU A 225 4.58 -2.42 15.64
N ALA A 226 5.33 -2.87 16.64
CA ALA A 226 6.71 -2.44 16.83
C ALA A 226 7.58 -2.80 15.62
N ALA A 227 7.48 -4.01 15.06
CA ALA A 227 8.28 -4.41 13.91
C ALA A 227 8.02 -3.54 12.66
N ILE A 228 6.77 -3.12 12.43
CA ILE A 228 6.42 -2.26 11.29
C ILE A 228 6.91 -0.83 11.53
N ASP A 229 6.70 -0.28 12.73
CA ASP A 229 7.20 1.05 13.11
C ASP A 229 8.73 1.12 13.01
N GLU A 230 9.42 0.06 13.46
CA GLU A 230 10.87 -0.09 13.32
C GLU A 230 11.31 -0.11 11.87
N ARG A 231 10.58 -0.84 11.01
CA ARG A 231 10.89 -0.94 9.58
C ARG A 231 10.74 0.42 8.90
N LYS A 232 9.66 1.15 9.18
CA LYS A 232 9.41 2.49 8.62
C LYS A 232 10.50 3.49 8.99
N VAL A 233 10.90 3.52 10.27
CA VAL A 233 12.02 4.38 10.72
C VAL A 233 13.33 3.99 10.05
N ILE A 234 13.55 2.70 9.77
CA ILE A 234 14.72 2.23 9.02
C ILE A 234 14.64 2.66 7.55
N GLU A 235 13.47 2.55 6.91
CA GLU A 235 13.19 2.96 5.52
C GLU A 235 13.48 4.44 5.30
N GLU A 236 12.81 5.33 6.03
CA GLU A 236 12.98 6.78 5.93
C GLU A 236 14.46 7.20 6.10
N LYS A 237 15.16 6.52 7.01
CA LYS A 237 16.57 6.79 7.29
C LYS A 237 17.49 6.18 6.25
N ALA A 238 17.11 5.08 5.60
CA ALA A 238 17.85 4.49 4.49
C ALA A 238 17.76 5.39 3.25
N GLU A 239 16.58 5.88 2.92
CA GLU A 239 16.38 6.85 1.82
C GLU A 239 17.24 8.10 2.05
N SER A 240 17.19 8.67 3.25
CA SER A 240 18.04 9.82 3.61
C SER A 240 19.54 9.50 3.49
N ILE A 241 19.98 8.28 3.82
CA ILE A 241 21.39 7.88 3.70
C ILE A 241 21.79 7.70 2.23
N GLU A 242 20.92 7.12 1.41
CA GLU A 242 21.13 6.98 -0.03
C GLU A 242 21.27 8.35 -0.69
N GLU A 243 20.35 9.26 -0.43
CA GLU A 243 20.35 10.61 -1.01
C GLU A 243 21.56 11.44 -0.59
N ASN A 244 21.92 11.41 0.70
CA ASN A 244 22.96 12.29 1.23
C ASN A 244 24.38 11.75 1.03
N PHE A 245 24.56 10.43 0.97
CA PHE A 245 25.89 9.81 0.94
C PHE A 245 26.17 8.96 -0.30
N GLY A 246 25.21 8.86 -1.23
CA GLY A 246 25.37 8.11 -2.48
C GLY A 246 25.61 6.62 -2.27
N LEU A 247 25.15 6.06 -1.16
CA LEU A 247 25.20 4.61 -0.91
C LEU A 247 24.12 3.91 -1.74
N SER A 248 24.36 2.65 -2.14
CA SER A 248 23.31 1.86 -2.79
C SER A 248 22.14 1.60 -1.82
N ALA A 249 20.91 1.49 -2.34
CA ALA A 249 19.70 1.22 -1.54
C ALA A 249 19.90 0.07 -0.51
N ASP A 250 20.42 -1.08 -0.96
CA ASP A 250 20.71 -2.22 -0.08
C ASP A 250 21.69 -1.87 1.04
N ARG A 251 22.74 -1.09 0.72
CA ARG A 251 23.74 -0.69 1.69
C ARG A 251 23.18 0.35 2.67
N SER A 252 22.44 1.34 2.17
CA SER A 252 21.74 2.34 2.97
C SER A 252 20.80 1.69 3.98
N TRP A 253 20.07 0.65 3.57
CA TRP A 253 19.24 -0.15 4.47
C TRP A 253 20.04 -0.78 5.61
N ASP A 254 21.16 -1.42 5.26
CA ASP A 254 22.02 -2.11 6.23
C ASP A 254 22.63 -1.14 7.25
N VAL A 255 23.06 0.04 6.79
CA VAL A 255 23.58 1.14 7.62
C VAL A 255 22.47 1.71 8.49
N SER A 256 21.31 2.01 7.93
CA SER A 256 20.15 2.52 8.65
C SER A 256 19.74 1.58 9.80
N ARG A 257 19.63 0.28 9.52
CA ARG A 257 19.35 -0.75 10.52
C ARG A 257 20.40 -0.81 11.63
N ALA A 258 21.69 -0.67 11.28
CA ALA A 258 22.77 -0.62 12.27
C ALA A 258 22.65 0.61 13.18
N ILE A 259 22.35 1.79 12.62
CA ILE A 259 22.16 3.03 13.38
C ILE A 259 20.91 2.94 14.27
N PHE A 260 19.83 2.36 13.75
CA PHE A 260 18.60 2.15 14.49
C PHE A 260 18.83 1.25 15.72
N HIS A 261 19.52 0.12 15.54
CA HIS A 261 19.89 -0.76 16.65
C HIS A 261 20.80 -0.07 17.67
N LEU A 262 21.81 0.68 17.22
CA LEU A 262 22.69 1.44 18.12
C LEU A 262 21.90 2.47 18.94
N SER A 263 20.97 3.18 18.30
CA SER A 263 20.08 4.16 18.94
C SER A 263 19.17 3.51 20.00
N LYS A 264 18.62 2.32 19.70
CA LYS A 264 17.85 1.54 20.68
C LYS A 264 18.67 1.16 21.90
N VAL A 265 19.93 0.77 21.72
CA VAL A 265 20.82 0.46 22.86
C VAL A 265 21.13 1.73 23.65
N ARG A 266 21.48 2.83 22.97
CA ARG A 266 21.77 4.14 23.56
C ARG A 266 20.61 4.65 24.43
N ASN A 267 19.38 4.45 23.99
CA ASN A 267 18.19 4.88 24.73
C ASN A 267 17.89 4.02 25.98
N LYS A 268 18.49 2.83 26.09
CA LYS A 268 18.31 1.91 27.23
C LYS A 268 19.47 1.95 28.22
N ARG A 269 20.69 2.18 27.74
CA ARG A 269 21.92 2.27 28.55
C ARG A 269 23.01 3.03 27.79
N SER A 270 24.06 3.43 28.52
CA SER A 270 25.27 3.96 27.90
C SER A 270 25.90 2.94 26.94
N LEU A 271 26.41 3.44 25.81
CA LEU A 271 27.14 2.63 24.83
C LEU A 271 28.50 2.23 25.40
N THR A 272 28.85 0.96 25.23
CA THR A 272 30.16 0.42 25.59
C THR A 272 31.08 0.45 24.37
N GLU A 273 32.40 0.36 24.59
CA GLU A 273 33.37 0.22 23.50
C GLU A 273 33.05 -0.98 22.59
N LYS A 274 32.49 -2.06 23.15
CA LYS A 274 32.03 -3.21 22.37
C LYS A 274 30.89 -2.86 21.42
N ASP A 275 29.94 -2.03 21.84
CA ASP A 275 28.82 -1.61 20.98
C ASP A 275 29.33 -0.76 19.81
N TYR A 276 30.23 0.18 20.09
CA TYR A 276 30.89 0.99 19.05
C TYR A 276 31.72 0.12 18.09
N ASN A 277 32.48 -0.85 18.61
CA ASN A 277 33.25 -1.76 17.76
C ASN A 277 32.37 -2.61 16.84
N ILE A 278 31.23 -3.12 17.32
CA ILE A 278 30.28 -3.88 16.46
C ILE A 278 29.72 -2.96 15.37
N PHE A 279 29.31 -1.76 15.74
CA PHE A 279 28.76 -0.77 14.83
C PHE A 279 29.79 -0.32 13.77
N SER A 280 30.98 0.12 14.18
CA SER A 280 32.05 0.57 13.29
C SER A 280 32.54 -0.56 12.39
N ASN A 281 32.65 -1.81 12.85
CA ASN A 281 33.04 -2.90 11.96
C ASN A 281 31.99 -3.15 10.87
N LYS A 282 30.69 -3.10 11.23
CA LYS A 282 29.63 -3.29 10.23
C LYS A 282 29.57 -2.13 9.24
N LEU A 283 29.81 -0.90 9.70
CA LEU A 283 29.70 0.29 8.87
C LEU A 283 30.95 0.59 8.04
N LEU A 284 32.13 0.49 8.65
CA LEU A 284 33.40 0.99 8.09
C LEU A 284 34.39 -0.14 7.77
N GLY A 285 34.11 -1.38 8.20
CA GLY A 285 35.03 -2.51 8.02
C GLY A 285 36.19 -2.57 9.02
N PHE A 286 36.23 -1.66 10.00
CA PHE A 286 37.24 -1.64 11.04
C PHE A 286 36.66 -1.27 12.41
N ASN A 287 37.39 -1.57 13.48
CA ASN A 287 36.94 -1.33 14.85
C ASN A 287 37.01 0.18 15.22
N TYR A 288 36.13 0.61 16.14
CA TYR A 288 35.99 2.00 16.55
C TYR A 288 37.30 2.58 17.09
N LYS A 289 38.04 1.80 17.89
CA LYS A 289 39.31 2.23 18.47
C LYS A 289 40.35 2.58 17.38
N LYS A 290 40.49 1.75 16.35
CA LYS A 290 41.41 1.99 15.23
C LYS A 290 41.05 3.28 14.50
N GLY A 291 39.76 3.51 14.24
CA GLY A 291 39.28 4.75 13.64
C GLY A 291 39.57 5.98 14.51
N LYS A 292 39.33 5.88 15.81
CA LYS A 292 39.60 6.96 16.76
C LYS A 292 41.09 7.29 16.85
N ASP A 293 41.95 6.28 16.98
CA ASP A 293 43.41 6.46 17.08
C ASP A 293 43.96 7.11 15.78
N ALA A 294 43.46 6.69 14.61
CA ALA A 294 43.82 7.28 13.33
C ALA A 294 43.35 8.73 13.17
N LEU A 295 42.13 9.06 13.64
CA LEU A 295 41.62 10.42 13.65
C LEU A 295 42.43 11.34 14.57
N GLU A 296 42.82 10.86 15.75
CA GLU A 296 43.67 11.61 16.68
C GLU A 296 45.04 11.94 16.06
N LYS A 297 45.65 11.00 15.33
CA LYS A 297 46.90 11.25 14.58
C LYS A 297 46.71 12.25 13.44
N HIS A 298 45.59 12.16 12.72
CA HIS A 298 45.27 13.11 11.66
C HIS A 298 45.16 14.54 12.20
N ILE A 299 44.51 14.73 13.35
CA ILE A 299 44.43 16.03 14.05
C ILE A 299 45.83 16.55 14.44
N GLN A 300 46.79 15.67 14.70
CA GLN A 300 48.19 16.00 14.99
C GLN A 300 49.04 16.24 13.73
N GLY A 301 48.46 16.12 12.54
CA GLY A 301 49.11 16.32 11.25
C GLY A 301 49.63 15.05 10.57
N ASP A 302 49.38 13.87 11.13
CA ASP A 302 49.73 12.56 10.53
C ASP A 302 48.47 11.87 9.98
N GLY A 303 48.16 12.12 8.70
CA GLY A 303 46.93 11.69 8.05
C GLY A 303 46.97 10.31 7.36
N ALA A 304 48.15 9.69 7.22
CA ALA A 304 48.33 8.52 6.36
C ALA A 304 47.44 7.33 6.78
N GLU A 305 47.35 7.06 8.09
CA GLU A 305 46.52 5.96 8.59
C GLU A 305 45.02 6.21 8.39
N LEU A 306 44.58 7.47 8.51
CA LEU A 306 43.17 7.82 8.29
C LEU A 306 42.79 7.65 6.81
N GLU A 307 43.67 8.07 5.88
CA GLU A 307 43.46 7.88 4.44
C GLU A 307 43.31 6.40 4.06
N GLU A 308 44.15 5.52 4.62
CA GLU A 308 44.03 4.07 4.41
C GLU A 308 42.69 3.51 4.93
N LEU A 309 42.24 3.97 6.11
CA LEU A 309 40.95 3.57 6.67
C LEU A 309 39.77 4.05 5.82
N LEU A 310 39.86 5.26 5.26
CA LEU A 310 38.82 5.81 4.39
C LEU A 310 38.68 4.99 3.10
N VAL A 311 39.80 4.55 2.51
CA VAL A 311 39.80 3.63 1.36
C VAL A 311 39.14 2.30 1.73
N GLN A 312 39.51 1.72 2.87
CA GLN A 312 38.92 0.46 3.35
C GLN A 312 37.40 0.61 3.57
N ALA A 313 36.95 1.71 4.17
CA ALA A 313 35.53 1.95 4.38
C ALA A 313 34.79 2.18 3.06
N ALA A 314 35.41 2.87 2.10
CA ALA A 314 34.84 3.11 0.78
C ALA A 314 34.59 1.80 0.04
N GLU A 315 35.54 0.86 0.09
CA GLU A 315 35.39 -0.50 -0.47
C GLU A 315 34.23 -1.27 0.17
N VAL A 316 34.10 -1.21 1.50
CA VAL A 316 33.01 -1.89 2.23
C VAL A 316 31.63 -1.33 1.90
N ASN A 317 31.55 -0.03 1.60
CA ASN A 317 30.29 0.66 1.32
C ASN A 317 30.00 0.80 -0.18
N GLY A 318 30.92 0.39 -1.07
CA GLY A 318 30.77 0.56 -2.51
C GLY A 318 30.71 2.02 -2.95
N THR A 319 31.41 2.91 -2.25
CA THR A 319 31.42 4.36 -2.47
C THR A 319 32.85 4.89 -2.60
N THR A 320 33.06 6.20 -2.56
CA THR A 320 34.40 6.82 -2.63
C THR A 320 34.92 7.23 -1.25
N PRO A 321 36.25 7.34 -1.06
CA PRO A 321 36.84 7.82 0.20
C PRO A 321 36.33 9.20 0.63
N GLU A 322 35.97 10.07 -0.32
CA GLU A 322 35.42 11.40 -0.07
C GLU A 322 34.05 11.31 0.64
N HIS A 323 33.11 10.51 0.12
CA HIS A 323 31.83 10.29 0.79
C HIS A 323 32.01 9.65 2.17
N MET A 324 32.99 8.75 2.33
CA MET A 324 33.30 8.18 3.64
C MET A 324 33.87 9.19 4.63
N THR A 325 34.54 10.23 4.15
CA THR A 325 35.04 11.32 4.99
C THR A 325 33.88 12.09 5.62
N GLU A 326 32.84 12.38 4.83
CA GLU A 326 31.61 13.02 5.31
C GLU A 326 30.88 12.15 6.34
N ILE A 327 30.70 10.85 6.04
CA ILE A 327 30.08 9.89 6.97
C ILE A 327 30.88 9.79 8.28
N MET A 328 32.21 9.70 8.20
CA MET A 328 33.06 9.64 9.39
C MET A 328 33.00 10.93 10.20
N GLY A 329 32.92 12.10 9.55
CA GLY A 329 32.73 13.38 10.22
C GLY A 329 31.48 13.37 11.09
N GLU A 330 30.34 12.96 10.56
CA GLU A 330 29.06 12.90 11.30
C GLU A 330 29.03 11.86 12.44
N LEU A 331 29.91 10.86 12.42
CA LEU A 331 29.90 9.76 13.39
C LEU A 331 30.90 9.93 14.54
N PHE A 332 32.02 10.60 14.29
CA PHE A 332 33.13 10.70 15.23
C PHE A 332 33.38 12.11 15.75
N LEU A 333 32.91 13.14 15.05
CA LEU A 333 32.94 14.54 15.50
C LEU A 333 31.56 14.94 16.04
#